data_AF-A0A9W3SG94-F1
#
_entry.id   AF-A0A9W3SG94-F1
#
_cell.length_a   1.000
_cell.length_b   1.000
_cell.length_c   1.000
_cell.angle_alpha   90.00
_cell.angle_beta   90.00
_cell.angle_gamma   90.00
#
_symmetry.space_group_name_H-M   'P 1'
#
loop_
_entity.id
_entity.type
_entity.pdbx_description
1 polymer ?
#
loop_
_entity_poly.entity_id
_entity_poly.type
_entity_poly.pdbx_seq_one_letter_code
_entity_poly.pdbx_strand_id
1 'polypeptide(L)'
;MIQGNAYDINEIERIVNSLTKAERIVFDLDMYKRFRNDIYETYKQIRHICNPRACEKTTLETVKKSLREHWLEHYLNMNLTEAHIVIEYAERFFGLAIK
;
A
#
# COMPACT_ATOMS: atom_id res chain seq x y z
N MET A 1 3.85 10.43 2.69
CA MET A 1 4.95 9.63 3.26
C MET A 1 4.45 8.23 3.50
N ILE A 2 5.17 7.20 3.07
CA ILE A 2 4.82 5.79 3.33
C ILE A 2 6.05 5.15 3.98
N GLN A 3 5.92 4.59 5.19
CA GLN A 3 7.04 4.09 6.00
C GLN A 3 8.20 5.10 6.18
N GLY A 4 7.88 6.41 6.26
CA GLY A 4 8.91 7.46 6.37
C GLY A 4 9.64 7.79 5.06
N ASN A 5 9.23 7.19 3.94
CA ASN A 5 9.76 7.52 2.61
C ASN A 5 8.82 8.47 1.85
N ALA A 6 9.40 9.44 1.16
CA ALA A 6 8.70 10.28 0.19
C ALA A 6 8.81 9.61 -1.19
N TYR A 7 7.68 9.48 -1.88
CA TYR A 7 7.61 8.88 -3.21
C TYR A 7 6.94 9.86 -4.17
N ASP A 8 7.53 10.03 -5.36
CA ASP A 8 6.85 10.70 -6.47
C ASP A 8 5.90 9.70 -7.14
N ILE A 9 4.60 9.85 -6.87
CA ILE A 9 3.57 8.96 -7.39
C ILE A 9 3.50 9.01 -8.92
N ASN A 10 3.82 10.13 -9.56
CA ASN A 10 3.83 10.22 -11.03
C ASN A 10 4.97 9.40 -11.63
N GLU A 11 6.13 9.40 -10.98
CA GLU A 11 7.26 8.58 -11.39
C GLU A 11 6.94 7.09 -11.21
N ILE A 12 6.32 6.72 -10.09
CA ILE A 12 5.86 5.36 -9.84
C ILE A 12 4.80 4.92 -10.85
N GLU A 13 3.80 5.75 -11.14
CA GLU A 13 2.80 5.45 -12.18
C GLU A 13 3.46 5.26 -13.53
N ARG A 14 4.43 6.12 -13.89
CA ARG A 14 5.19 5.95 -15.13
C ARG A 14 5.88 4.59 -15.15
N ILE A 15 6.57 4.18 -14.09
CA ILE A 15 7.25 2.88 -14.00
C ILE A 15 6.25 1.72 -14.10
N VAL A 16 5.13 1.81 -13.38
CA VAL A 16 4.08 0.77 -13.36
C VAL A 16 3.42 0.61 -14.73
N ASN A 17 3.15 1.71 -15.44
CA ASN A 17 2.39 1.69 -16.68
C ASN A 17 3.25 1.59 -17.94
N SER A 18 4.50 2.08 -17.93
CA SER A 18 5.36 2.14 -19.12
C SER A 18 6.30 0.94 -19.29
N LEU A 19 6.68 0.27 -18.20
CA LEU A 19 7.64 -0.83 -18.27
C LEU A 19 6.92 -2.18 -18.36
N THR A 20 7.27 -2.94 -19.40
CA THR A 20 6.97 -4.38 -19.43
C THR A 20 7.61 -5.07 -18.23
N LYS A 21 7.07 -6.25 -17.85
CA LYS A 21 7.57 -7.01 -16.68
C LYS A 21 9.08 -7.28 -16.74
N ALA A 22 9.66 -7.35 -17.94
CA ALA A 22 11.09 -7.52 -18.18
C ALA A 22 11.88 -6.20 -18.05
N GLU A 23 11.35 -5.08 -18.54
CA GLU A 23 12.01 -3.76 -18.43
C GLU A 23 11.98 -3.22 -16.99
N ARG A 24 10.97 -3.61 -16.21
CA ARG A 24 10.95 -3.37 -14.76
C ARG A 24 12.18 -3.95 -14.09
N ILE A 25 12.84 -4.98 -14.63
CA ILE A 25 14.02 -5.62 -14.02
C ILE A 25 15.30 -4.78 -14.22
N VAL A 26 15.32 -3.83 -15.15
CA VAL A 26 16.54 -3.12 -15.58
C VAL A 26 16.54 -1.65 -15.14
N PHE A 27 15.37 -1.00 -15.05
CA PHE A 27 15.25 0.40 -14.64
C PHE A 27 14.94 0.54 -13.14
N ASP A 28 15.69 1.40 -12.44
CA ASP A 28 15.57 1.83 -11.03
C ASP A 28 14.69 0.94 -10.13
N LEU A 29 15.05 -0.35 -10.12
CA LEU A 29 14.30 -1.41 -9.47
C LEU A 29 14.19 -1.18 -7.98
N ASP A 30 15.17 -0.50 -7.39
CA ASP A 30 15.28 -0.40 -5.95
C ASP A 30 14.25 0.58 -5.40
N MET A 31 13.92 1.67 -6.11
CA MET A 31 12.77 2.49 -5.74
C MET A 31 11.46 1.72 -5.88
N TYR A 32 11.24 1.03 -7.00
CA TYR A 32 10.01 0.26 -7.23
C TYR A 32 9.85 -0.90 -6.23
N LYS A 33 10.92 -1.64 -5.93
CA LYS A 33 10.94 -2.73 -4.93
C LYS A 33 10.69 -2.19 -3.53
N ARG A 34 11.38 -1.10 -3.14
CA ARG A 34 11.16 -0.45 -1.83
C ARG A 34 9.72 0.01 -1.71
N PHE A 35 9.20 0.71 -2.72
CA PHE A 35 7.81 1.14 -2.72
C PHE A 35 6.84 -0.04 -2.59
N ARG A 36 7.01 -1.09 -3.40
CA ARG A 36 6.14 -2.28 -3.34
C ARG A 36 6.19 -2.96 -1.96
N ASN A 37 7.36 -3.03 -1.32
CA ASN A 37 7.50 -3.58 0.03
C ASN A 37 6.85 -2.68 1.08
N ASP A 38 7.06 -1.37 1.00
CA ASP A 38 6.46 -0.39 1.91
C ASP A 38 4.94 -0.42 1.83
N ILE A 39 4.38 -0.56 0.62
CA ILE A 39 2.95 -0.75 0.38
C ILE A 39 2.45 -2.01 1.09
N TYR A 40 3.16 -3.13 0.96
CA TYR A 40 2.76 -4.38 1.61
C TYR A 40 2.78 -4.31 3.14
N GLU A 41 3.86 -3.78 3.72
CA GLU A 41 4.00 -3.65 5.18
C GLU A 41 2.96 -2.67 5.75
N THR A 42 2.80 -1.51 5.10
CA THR A 42 1.81 -0.51 5.53
C THR A 42 0.39 -1.04 5.40
N TYR A 43 0.08 -1.77 4.33
CA TYR A 43 -1.23 -2.40 4.16
C TYR A 43 -1.53 -3.40 5.29
N LYS A 44 -0.56 -4.23 5.70
CA LYS A 44 -0.74 -5.15 6.84
C LYS A 44 -1.04 -4.39 8.14
N GLN A 45 -0.33 -3.29 8.38
CA GLN A 45 -0.55 -2.44 9.56
C GLN A 45 -1.96 -1.82 9.55
N ILE A 46 -2.39 -1.26 8.41
CA ILE A 46 -3.76 -0.74 8.23
C ILE A 46 -4.78 -1.86 8.47
N ARG A 47 -4.60 -3.04 7.88
CA ARG A 47 -5.49 -4.20 8.08
C ARG A 47 -5.57 -4.58 9.56
N HIS A 48 -4.45 -4.58 10.28
CA HIS A 48 -4.42 -4.95 11.70
C HIS A 48 -5.19 -3.95 12.58
N ILE A 49 -5.07 -2.65 12.30
CA ILE A 49 -5.80 -1.60 13.02
C ILE A 49 -7.30 -1.65 12.67
N CYS A 50 -7.65 -1.89 11.41
CA CYS A 50 -9.04 -1.99 10.96
C CYS A 50 -9.71 -3.31 11.38
N ASN A 51 -8.95 -4.38 11.62
CA ASN A 51 -9.46 -5.64 12.16
C ASN A 51 -8.63 -6.12 13.37
N PRO A 52 -9.01 -5.70 14.59
CA PRO A 52 -8.37 -6.16 15.82
C PRO A 52 -8.48 -7.67 16.06
N ARG A 53 -9.41 -8.36 15.37
CA ARG A 53 -9.57 -9.82 15.42
C ARG A 53 -8.81 -10.46 14.26
N ALA A 54 -7.49 -10.57 14.44
CA ALA A 54 -6.52 -11.08 13.45
C ALA A 54 -6.82 -12.48 12.86
N CYS A 55 -7.77 -13.24 13.42
CA CYS A 55 -8.19 -14.56 12.93
C CYS A 55 -9.26 -14.52 11.83
N GLU A 56 -9.94 -13.39 11.59
CA GLU A 56 -10.93 -13.28 10.51
C GLU A 56 -10.28 -12.83 9.20
N LYS A 57 -10.63 -13.51 8.10
CA LYS A 57 -10.24 -13.09 6.75
C LYS A 57 -10.91 -11.74 6.44
N THR A 58 -10.16 -10.66 6.60
CA THR A 58 -10.60 -9.32 6.19
C THR A 58 -10.34 -9.12 4.72
N THR A 59 -11.39 -8.85 3.94
CA THR A 59 -11.21 -8.46 2.54
C THR A 59 -10.74 -7.02 2.45
N LEU A 60 -10.11 -6.68 1.32
CA LEU A 60 -9.62 -5.33 1.08
C LEU A 60 -10.77 -4.29 1.01
N GLU A 61 -11.96 -4.70 0.56
CA GLU A 61 -13.17 -3.87 0.64
C GLU A 61 -13.59 -3.56 2.09
N THR A 62 -13.50 -4.53 2.99
CA THR A 62 -13.79 -4.31 4.41
C THR A 62 -12.79 -3.33 5.01
N VAL A 63 -11.50 -3.46 4.67
CA VAL A 63 -10.47 -2.49 5.10
C VAL A 63 -10.84 -1.08 4.65
N LYS A 64 -11.18 -0.87 3.36
CA LYS A 64 -11.61 0.43 2.83
C LYS A 64 -12.80 1.02 3.61
N LYS A 65 -13.81 0.21 3.94
CA LYS A 65 -15.01 0.67 4.68
C LYS A 65 -14.76 0.97 6.15
N SER A 66 -13.72 0.37 6.74
CA SER A 66 -13.40 0.49 8.17
C SER A 66 -12.30 1.50 8.46
N LEU A 67 -11.76 2.20 7.45
CA LEU A 67 -10.80 3.28 7.64
C LEU A 67 -11.42 4.39 8.50
N ARG A 68 -10.75 4.72 9.60
CA ARG A 68 -11.10 5.85 10.45
C ARG A 68 -9.85 6.70 10.61
N GLU A 69 -9.93 7.95 10.17
CA GLU A 69 -8.80 8.90 10.12
C GLU A 69 -8.06 9.00 11.46
N HIS A 70 -8.79 9.14 12.56
CA HIS A 70 -8.21 9.20 13.91
C HIS A 70 -7.32 8.00 14.27
N TRP A 71 -7.62 6.79 13.77
CA TRP A 71 -6.81 5.60 14.03
C TRP A 71 -5.56 5.56 13.13
N LEU A 72 -5.65 6.07 11.91
CA LEU A 72 -4.50 6.17 11.01
C LEU A 72 -3.48 7.18 11.54
N GLU A 73 -3.95 8.34 12.00
CA GLU A 73 -3.10 9.37 12.60
C GLU A 73 -2.45 8.84 13.88
N HIS A 74 -3.25 8.25 14.79
CA HIS A 74 -2.74 7.83 16.09
C HIS A 74 -1.74 6.66 15.99
N TYR A 75 -1.98 5.67 15.14
CA TYR A 75 -1.17 4.44 15.11
C TYR A 75 -0.14 4.40 13.98
N LEU A 76 -0.36 5.12 12.89
CA LEU A 76 0.51 5.10 11.70
C LEU A 76 1.06 6.46 11.30
N ASN A 77 0.67 7.54 11.99
CA ASN A 77 1.02 8.92 11.63
C ASN A 77 0.74 9.20 10.14
N MET A 78 -0.41 8.75 9.67
CA MET A 78 -0.80 8.72 8.26
C MET A 78 -2.18 9.37 8.08
N ASN A 79 -2.36 10.13 7.00
CA ASN A 79 -3.66 10.69 6.64
C ASN A 79 -4.49 9.75 5.74
N LEU A 80 -5.77 10.08 5.54
CA LEU A 80 -6.68 9.26 4.75
C LEU A 80 -6.22 9.09 3.29
N THR A 81 -5.63 10.13 2.69
CA THR A 81 -5.15 10.11 1.30
C THR A 81 -3.99 9.12 1.13
N GLU A 82 -3.02 9.14 2.04
CA GLU A 82 -1.91 8.20 2.06
C GLU A 82 -2.39 6.76 2.23
N ALA A 83 -3.37 6.53 3.12
CA ALA A 83 -3.96 5.21 3.31
C ALA A 83 -4.69 4.72 2.06
N HIS A 84 -5.40 5.59 1.34
CA HIS A 84 -6.04 5.23 0.07
C HIS A 84 -5.02 4.87 -1.01
N ILE A 85 -3.93 5.62 -1.12
CA ILE A 85 -2.81 5.31 -2.04
C ILE A 85 -2.25 3.92 -1.71
N VAL A 86 -1.99 3.64 -0.44
CA VAL A 86 -1.49 2.32 0.00
C VAL A 86 -2.42 1.20 -0.43
N ILE A 87 -3.72 1.37 -0.21
CA ILE A 87 -4.72 0.35 -0.54
C ILE A 87 -4.86 0.15 -2.05
N GLU A 88 -4.88 1.22 -2.84
CA GLU A 88 -4.98 1.15 -4.30
C GLU A 88 -3.77 0.41 -4.89
N TYR A 89 -2.56 0.76 -4.47
CA TYR A 89 -1.36 0.05 -4.93
C TYR A 89 -1.28 -1.38 -4.39
N ALA A 90 -1.80 -1.67 -3.20
CA ALA A 90 -1.90 -3.03 -2.69
C ALA A 90 -2.79 -3.90 -3.60
N GLU A 91 -3.93 -3.37 -4.05
CA GLU A 91 -4.77 -4.04 -5.07
C GLU A 91 -4.02 -4.22 -6.39
N ARG A 92 -3.36 -3.18 -6.90
CA ARG A 92 -2.64 -3.24 -8.18
C ARG A 92 -1.46 -4.23 -8.15
N PHE A 93 -0.74 -4.34 -7.04
CA PHE A 93 0.47 -5.17 -6.94
C PHE A 93 0.22 -6.61 -6.50
N PHE A 94 -0.84 -6.85 -5.72
CA PHE A 94 -1.08 -8.15 -5.08
C PHE A 94 -2.48 -8.72 -5.37
N GLY A 95 -3.39 -7.93 -5.99
CA GLY A 95 -4.76 -8.33 -6.27
C GLY A 95 -5.61 -8.52 -5.01
N LEU A 96 -6.77 -9.16 -5.16
CA LEU A 96 -7.67 -9.53 -4.05
C LEU A 96 -7.09 -10.63 -3.13
N ALA A 97 -5.91 -11.16 -3.43
CA ALA A 97 -5.33 -12.34 -2.81
C ALA A 97 -4.28 -12.01 -1.74
N ILE A 98 -4.41 -10.90 -1.02
CA ILE A 98 -3.61 -10.68 0.19
C ILE A 98 -4.18 -11.60 1.28
N LYS A 99 -3.65 -12.82 1.37
CA LYS A 99 -3.96 -13.78 2.45
C LYS A 99 -3.31 -13.32 3.75
#